data_AF-A0A821X9I3-F1
#
_entry.id   AF-A0A821X9I3-F1
#
_cell.length_a   1.000
_cell.length_b   1.000
_cell.length_c   1.000
_cell.angle_alpha   90.00
_cell.angle_beta   90.00
_cell.angle_gamma   90.00
#
_symmetry.space_group_name_H-M   'P 1'
#
loop_
_entity.id
_entity.type
_entity.pdbx_description
1 polymer ?
#
loop_
_entity_poly.entity_id
_entity_poly.type
_entity_poly.pdbx_seq_one_letter_code
_entity_poly.pdbx_strand_id
1 'polypeptide(L)'
;EKWQRFDPLGSQFIRYDQLSDFVDDLESPLRIPKPSYLVLIRMNLPICENDRMHCVDILDGLTKYFLGTLDTDVTSNENDASNEIKNDRPNDYHPISTTIQRQRELYLSRLVLQRF
;
A
#
# COMPACT_ATOMS: atom_id res chain seq x y z
N GLU A 1 -6.48 -9.69 -13.81
CA GLU A 1 -7.42 -8.86 -14.62
C GLU A 1 -7.66 -7.47 -14.03
N LYS A 2 -8.08 -7.31 -12.75
CA LYS A 2 -8.34 -5.99 -12.15
C LYS A 2 -7.12 -5.05 -12.09
N TRP A 3 -5.95 -5.57 -11.71
CA TRP A 3 -4.69 -4.81 -11.67
C TRP A 3 -4.36 -4.12 -13.01
N GLN A 4 -4.56 -4.80 -14.13
CA GLN A 4 -4.24 -4.29 -15.47
C GLN A 4 -5.03 -3.02 -15.83
N ARG A 5 -6.16 -2.75 -15.17
CA ARG A 5 -6.91 -1.50 -15.36
C ARG A 5 -6.18 -0.30 -14.76
N PHE A 6 -5.43 -0.52 -13.70
CA PHE A 6 -4.67 0.51 -12.98
C PHE A 6 -3.22 0.59 -13.45
N ASP A 7 -2.67 -0.52 -13.96
CA ASP A 7 -1.32 -0.61 -14.50
C ASP A 7 -1.34 -1.36 -15.86
N PRO A 8 -1.80 -0.69 -16.94
CA PRO A 8 -1.91 -1.31 -18.27
C PRO A 8 -0.54 -1.57 -18.92
N LEU A 9 0.51 -0.89 -18.45
CA LEU A 9 1.89 -1.02 -18.96
C LEU A 9 2.67 -2.12 -18.24
N GLY A 10 2.12 -2.74 -17.20
CA GLY A 10 2.80 -3.78 -16.43
C GLY A 10 4.02 -3.27 -15.65
N SER A 11 3.99 -2.02 -15.20
CA SER A 11 5.05 -1.39 -14.42
C SER A 11 5.20 -1.96 -13.01
N GLN A 12 4.21 -2.72 -12.52
CA GLN A 12 4.09 -3.21 -11.14
C GLN A 12 3.78 -2.11 -10.11
N PHE A 13 3.49 -0.89 -10.57
CA PHE A 13 3.13 0.24 -9.72
C PHE A 13 1.74 0.79 -10.06
N ILE A 14 1.05 1.28 -9.04
CA ILE A 14 -0.11 2.17 -9.17
C ILE A 14 0.14 3.46 -8.40
N ARG A 15 -0.62 4.52 -8.69
CA ARG A 15 -0.52 5.76 -7.90
C ARG A 15 -1.24 5.62 -6.57
N TYR A 16 -0.74 6.32 -5.54
CA TYR A 16 -1.32 6.34 -4.20
C TYR A 16 -2.79 6.82 -4.19
N ASP A 17 -3.12 7.80 -5.03
CA ASP A 17 -4.49 8.34 -5.15
C ASP A 17 -5.50 7.32 -5.71
N GLN A 18 -5.05 6.34 -6.50
CA GLN A 18 -5.89 5.29 -7.07
C GLN A 18 -6.11 4.09 -6.15
N LEU A 19 -5.36 3.99 -5.05
CA LEU A 19 -5.38 2.82 -4.16
C LEU A 19 -6.79 2.53 -3.61
N SER A 20 -7.52 3.58 -3.22
CA SER A 20 -8.87 3.47 -2.66
C SER A 20 -9.87 2.90 -3.68
N ASP A 21 -9.75 3.31 -4.94
CA ASP A 21 -10.55 2.79 -6.05
C ASP A 21 -10.17 1.35 -6.35
N PHE A 22 -8.88 1.05 -6.39
CA PHE A 22 -8.37 -0.29 -6.65
C PHE A 22 -8.91 -1.31 -5.64
N VAL A 23 -8.82 -1.04 -4.33
CA VAL A 23 -9.27 -2.01 -3.30
C VAL A 23 -10.79 -2.19 -3.24
N ASP A 24 -11.56 -1.20 -3.68
CA ASP A 24 -13.03 -1.30 -3.80
C ASP A 24 -13.44 -2.10 -5.05
N ASP A 25 -12.64 -2.05 -6.11
CA ASP A 25 -12.86 -2.77 -7.37
C ASP A 25 -12.48 -4.25 -7.33
N LEU A 26 -11.76 -4.69 -6.29
CA LEU A 26 -11.43 -6.09 -6.06
C LEU A 26 -12.68 -6.93 -5.78
N GLU A 27 -12.53 -8.24 -5.88
CA GLU A 27 -13.59 -9.19 -5.54
C GLU A 27 -13.42 -9.70 -4.10
N SER A 28 -14.52 -10.18 -3.51
CA SER A 28 -14.44 -10.87 -2.23
C SER A 28 -13.50 -12.08 -2.35
N PRO A 29 -12.64 -12.35 -1.36
CA PRO A 29 -12.61 -11.74 -0.02
C PRO A 29 -11.67 -10.52 0.14
N LEU A 30 -10.89 -10.16 -0.88
CA LEU A 30 -9.88 -9.09 -0.80
C LEU A 30 -10.44 -7.68 -0.99
N ARG A 31 -11.70 -7.57 -1.42
CA ARG A 31 -12.41 -6.30 -1.58
C ARG A 31 -12.54 -5.53 -0.26
N ILE A 32 -12.17 -4.25 -0.28
CA ILE A 32 -12.38 -3.31 0.84
C ILE A 32 -13.28 -2.17 0.34
N PRO A 33 -14.58 -2.17 0.70
CA PRO A 33 -15.50 -1.15 0.22
C PRO A 33 -15.16 0.22 0.77
N LYS A 34 -15.54 1.27 0.04
CA LYS A 34 -15.40 2.65 0.52
C LYS A 34 -16.39 2.93 1.67
N PRO A 35 -15.99 3.74 2.67
CA PRO A 35 -14.69 4.41 2.83
C PRO A 35 -13.60 3.48 3.38
N SER A 36 -12.51 3.28 2.63
CA SER A 36 -11.41 2.35 2.96
C SER A 36 -10.20 3.03 3.61
N TYR A 37 -10.24 4.35 3.77
CA TYR A 37 -9.09 5.17 4.15
C TYR A 37 -8.38 4.73 5.45
N LEU A 38 -9.14 4.47 6.51
CA LEU A 38 -8.58 4.05 7.80
C LEU A 38 -7.90 2.69 7.72
N VAL A 39 -8.45 1.77 6.93
CA VAL A 39 -7.88 0.44 6.71
C VAL A 39 -6.55 0.55 5.97
N LEU A 40 -6.50 1.36 4.92
CA LEU A 40 -5.29 1.58 4.11
C LEU A 40 -4.17 2.28 4.89
N ILE A 41 -4.51 3.19 5.81
CA ILE A 41 -3.54 3.75 6.76
C ILE A 41 -3.02 2.64 7.67
N ARG A 42 -3.90 1.83 8.27
CA ARG A 42 -3.49 0.78 9.22
C ARG A 42 -2.55 -0.25 8.61
N MET A 43 -2.66 -0.50 7.30
CA MET A 43 -1.74 -1.39 6.57
C MET A 43 -0.30 -0.88 6.48
N ASN A 44 -0.05 0.41 6.73
CA ASN A 44 1.29 1.01 6.69
C ASN A 44 2.08 0.71 5.41
N LEU A 45 1.43 0.81 4.25
CA LEU A 45 2.03 0.44 2.97
C LEU A 45 3.12 1.45 2.56
N PRO A 46 4.25 0.99 2.00
CA PRO A 46 5.30 1.88 1.49
C PRO A 46 4.82 2.66 0.26
N ILE A 47 5.17 3.95 0.23
CA ILE A 47 4.96 4.87 -0.88
C ILE A 47 6.33 5.20 -1.46
N CYS A 48 6.53 4.86 -2.73
CA CYS A 48 7.73 5.14 -3.48
C CYS A 48 7.72 6.54 -4.08
N GLU A 49 8.87 6.95 -4.61
CA GLU A 49 9.00 8.19 -5.40
C GLU A 49 7.90 8.32 -6.47
N ASN A 50 7.50 9.57 -6.71
CA ASN A 50 6.38 9.95 -7.59
C ASN A 50 5.00 9.43 -7.14
N ASP A 51 4.82 9.25 -5.82
CA ASP A 51 3.57 8.77 -5.20
C ASP A 51 3.09 7.42 -5.77
N ARG A 52 4.04 6.53 -6.04
CA ARG A 52 3.79 5.19 -6.59
C ARG A 52 3.79 4.14 -5.49
N MET A 53 2.99 3.09 -5.63
CA MET A 53 2.94 1.97 -4.71
C MET A 53 3.07 0.65 -5.46
N HIS A 54 3.89 -0.25 -4.93
CA HIS A 54 4.25 -1.51 -5.59
C HIS A 54 3.22 -2.61 -5.33
N CYS A 55 2.94 -3.43 -6.35
CA CYS A 55 1.88 -4.45 -6.31
C CYS A 55 2.06 -5.47 -5.19
N VAL A 56 3.30 -5.89 -4.93
CA VAL A 56 3.63 -6.89 -3.90
C VAL A 56 3.34 -6.35 -2.50
N ASP A 57 3.64 -5.08 -2.24
CA ASP A 57 3.37 -4.48 -0.93
C ASP A 57 1.87 -4.36 -0.67
N ILE A 58 1.11 -3.98 -1.70
CA ILE A 58 -0.35 -3.91 -1.62
C ILE A 58 -0.93 -5.31 -1.38
N LEU A 59 -0.46 -6.33 -2.10
CA LEU A 59 -0.93 -7.70 -1.92
C LEU A 59 -0.60 -8.25 -0.52
N ASP A 60 0.61 -8.00 -0.02
CA ASP A 60 1.03 -8.38 1.33
C ASP A 60 0.16 -7.71 2.39
N GLY A 61 -0.09 -6.40 2.26
CA GLY A 61 -0.96 -5.66 3.18
C GLY A 61 -2.42 -6.13 3.16
N LEU A 62 -2.98 -6.40 1.98
CA LEU A 62 -4.33 -6.97 1.84
C LEU A 62 -4.43 -8.36 2.46
N THR A 63 -3.42 -9.20 2.24
CA THR A 63 -3.37 -10.57 2.79
C THR A 63 -3.29 -10.53 4.31
N LYS A 64 -2.41 -9.70 4.88
CA LYS A 64 -2.31 -9.51 6.33
C LYS A 64 -3.58 -8.94 6.94
N TYR A 65 -4.23 -8.00 6.25
CA TYR A 65 -5.53 -7.48 6.69
C TYR A 65 -6.60 -8.57 6.71
N PHE A 66 -6.69 -9.37 5.65
CA PHE A 66 -7.64 -10.48 5.57
C PHE A 66 -7.38 -11.56 6.64
N LEU A 67 -6.11 -11.87 6.92
CA LEU A 67 -5.71 -12.84 7.94
C LEU A 67 -5.76 -12.28 9.38
N GLY A 68 -5.98 -10.97 9.56
CA GLY A 68 -5.96 -10.32 10.87
C GLY A 68 -4.57 -10.21 11.49
N THR A 69 -3.51 -10.29 10.69
CA THR A 69 -2.10 -10.33 11.11
C THR A 69 -1.36 -9.00 10.89
N LEU A 70 -2.09 -7.88 10.79
CA LEU A 70 -1.47 -6.56 10.63
C LEU A 70 -0.61 -6.13 11.82
N ASP A 71 -1.00 -6.51 13.04
CA ASP A 71 -0.32 -6.12 14.27
C ASP A 71 0.65 -7.19 14.78
N THR A 72 0.58 -8.40 14.22
CA THR A 72 1.60 -9.40 14.48
C THR A 72 2.85 -8.98 13.72
N ASP A 73 3.86 -8.57 14.47
CA ASP A 73 5.23 -8.51 13.98
C ASP A 73 5.61 -9.96 13.69
N VAL A 74 5.19 -10.47 12.53
CA VAL A 74 5.64 -11.75 12.00
C VAL A 74 7.11 -11.52 11.76
N THR A 75 7.90 -11.72 12.81
CA THR A 75 9.35 -11.77 12.79
C THR A 75 9.68 -12.59 11.57
N SER A 76 10.28 -11.93 10.59
CA SER A 76 10.64 -12.45 9.29
C SER A 76 11.13 -13.89 9.45
N ASN A 77 10.22 -14.86 9.28
CA ASN A 77 10.65 -16.23 9.15
C ASN A 77 11.39 -16.21 7.82
N GLU A 78 12.68 -16.52 7.84
CA GLU A 78 13.57 -16.46 6.68
C GLU A 78 13.08 -17.32 5.49
N ASN A 79 12.02 -18.12 5.70
CA ASN A 79 11.38 -19.04 4.76
C ASN A 79 10.04 -18.53 4.16
N ASP A 80 9.62 -17.29 4.43
CA ASP A 80 8.40 -16.75 3.81
C ASP A 80 8.63 -16.41 2.33
N ALA A 81 7.77 -16.92 1.44
CA ALA A 81 7.78 -16.64 0.00
C ALA A 81 7.74 -15.13 -0.32
N SER A 82 7.22 -14.31 0.59
CA SER A 82 7.23 -12.84 0.50
C SER A 82 8.65 -12.24 0.54
N ASN A 83 9.63 -12.89 1.15
CA ASN A 83 11.02 -12.40 1.20
C ASN A 83 11.75 -12.66 -0.13
N GLU A 84 11.50 -13.79 -0.78
CA GLU A 84 12.04 -14.07 -2.12
C GLU A 84 11.57 -13.03 -3.13
N ILE A 85 10.29 -12.62 -3.06
CA ILE A 85 9.70 -11.59 -3.93
C ILE A 85 10.22 -10.18 -3.58
N LYS A 86 10.53 -9.90 -2.31
CA LYS A 86 11.13 -8.62 -1.90
C LYS A 86 12.56 -8.45 -2.39
N ASN A 87 13.30 -9.55 -2.56
CA ASN A 87 14.67 -9.54 -3.06
C ASN A 87 14.75 -9.33 -4.57
N ASP A 88 13.67 -9.60 -5.32
CA ASP A 88 13.58 -9.41 -6.78
C ASP A 88 12.88 -8.08 -7.16
N ARG A 89 12.98 -7.07 -6.31
CA ARG A 89 12.34 -5.77 -6.57
C ARG A 89 13.00 -5.06 -7.74
N PRO A 90 12.22 -4.42 -8.62
CA PRO A 90 12.76 -3.59 -9.70
C PRO A 90 13.71 -2.51 -9.18
N ASN A 91 14.71 -2.14 -9.99
CA ASN A 91 15.64 -1.06 -9.66
C ASN A 91 14.97 0.29 -9.39
N ASP A 92 13.72 0.50 -9.83
CA ASP A 92 12.98 1.74 -9.59
C ASP A 92 12.13 1.73 -8.30
N TYR A 93 12.25 0.68 -7.47
CA TYR A 93 11.66 0.61 -6.15
C TYR A 93 12.44 1.46 -5.12
N HIS A 94 11.97 2.69 -4.88
CA HIS A 94 12.57 3.63 -3.93
C HIS A 94 11.50 4.15 -2.94
N PRO A 95 11.30 3.49 -1.78
CA PRO A 95 10.30 3.89 -0.79
C PRO A 95 10.77 5.15 -0.04
N ILE A 96 9.92 6.18 -0.01
CA ILE A 96 10.22 7.48 0.63
C ILE A 96 9.27 7.81 1.79
N SER A 97 8.13 7.12 1.88
CA SER A 97 7.12 7.34 2.92
C SER A 97 6.28 6.08 3.12
N THR A 98 5.28 6.14 3.99
CA THR A 98 4.26 5.10 4.17
C THR A 98 2.87 5.72 4.25
N THR A 99 1.81 4.92 4.15
CA THR A 99 0.43 5.43 4.27
C THR A 99 0.15 6.11 5.62
N ILE A 100 0.73 5.60 6.72
CA ILE A 100 0.67 6.26 8.04
C ILE A 100 1.45 7.56 8.04
N GLN A 101 2.69 7.54 7.52
CA GLN A 101 3.54 8.72 7.52
C GLN A 101 2.95 9.85 6.66
N ARG A 102 2.47 9.54 5.45
CA ARG A 102 1.80 10.49 4.56
C ARG A 102 0.59 11.14 5.24
N GLN A 103 -0.20 10.38 5.99
CA GLN A 103 -1.32 10.96 6.74
C GLN A 103 -0.86 11.94 7.84
N ARG A 104 0.23 11.62 8.55
CA ARG A 104 0.79 12.52 9.55
C ARG A 104 1.30 13.81 8.90
N GLU A 105 2.00 13.72 7.78
CA GLU A 105 2.48 14.86 7.00
C GLU A 105 1.33 15.76 6.53
N LEU A 106 0.25 15.18 6.00
CA LEU A 106 -0.94 15.92 5.58
C LEU A 106 -1.68 16.58 6.76
N TYR A 107 -1.74 15.92 7.90
CA TYR A 107 -2.32 16.50 9.10
C TYR A 107 -1.50 17.69 9.62
N LEU A 108 -0.18 17.52 9.74
CA LEU A 108 0.72 18.57 10.20
C LEU A 108 0.75 19.77 9.25
N SER A 109 0.78 19.54 7.94
CA SER A 109 0.73 20.63 6.95
C SER A 109 -0.56 21.45 7.06
N ARG A 110 -1.73 20.80 7.27
CA ARG A 110 -3.00 21.52 7.52
C ARG A 110 -2.95 22.38 8.78
N LEU A 111 -2.43 21.84 9.89
CA LEU A 111 -2.31 22.60 11.14
C LEU A 111 -1.41 23.83 11.00
N VAL A 112 -0.30 23.70 10.27
CA VAL A 112 0.63 24.82 10.03
C VAL A 112 -0.04 25.87 9.15
N LEU A 113 -0.67 25.47 8.04
CA LEU A 113 -1.31 26.40 7.11
C LEU A 113 -2.51 27.12 7.73
N GLN A 114 -3.26 26.49 8.63
CA GLN A 114 -4.38 27.14 9.34
C GLN A 114 -3.94 28.22 10.35
N ARG A 115 -2.64 28.27 10.67
CA ARG A 115 -2.07 29.25 11.60
C ARG A 115 -1.56 30.51 10.89
N PHE A 116 -1.54 30.50 9.56
CA PHE A 116 -1.25 31.65 8.70
C PHE A 116 -2.56 32.16 8.08
#